data_AF-A0A0U2JEC5-F1
#
_entry.id   AF-A0A0U2JEC5-F1
#
_cell.length_a   1.000
_cell.length_b   1.000
_cell.length_c   1.000
_cell.angle_alpha   90.00
_cell.angle_beta   90.00
_cell.angle_gamma   90.00
#
_symmetry.space_group_name_H-M   'P 1'
#
loop_
_entity.id
_entity.type
_entity.pdbx_description
1 polymer ?
#
loop_
_entity_poly.entity_id
_entity_poly.type
_entity_poly.pdbx_seq_one_letter_code
_entity_poly.pdbx_strand_id
1 'polypeptide(L)'
;TVDADEKAMQIQFARLCVLYDDLQLEFAAANEDALPMLDKSGRDNRRFYFVRRTLGTLMEIRGAIAVLERNATFRARKAKWPDGARDGWDKAAAFFTANHAFLKNWRNDVGGHFLDASAEFAIDNIEDDTVGVIELYRRGNGADVRMKFAFGLVAVALIKQRDATVHTPEAFMMEAFRFLVDAVGHAVNAVQILTLTELLDRFK
;
A
#
# COMPACT_ATOMS: atom_id res chain seq x y z
N THR A 1 -12.82 33.03 10.16
CA THR A 1 -12.32 32.37 8.94
C THR A 1 -11.19 31.46 9.36
N VAL A 2 -11.25 30.17 9.06
CA VAL A 2 -10.13 29.26 9.36
C VAL A 2 -8.92 29.71 8.56
N ASP A 3 -7.77 29.84 9.20
CA ASP A 3 -6.50 30.16 8.55
C ASP A 3 -6.22 29.15 7.42
N ALA A 4 -5.65 29.62 6.30
CA ALA A 4 -5.42 28.79 5.13
C ALA A 4 -4.47 27.63 5.45
N ASP A 5 -3.48 27.86 6.31
CA ASP A 5 -2.52 26.84 6.76
C ASP A 5 -3.20 25.80 7.67
N GLU A 6 -4.08 26.22 8.58
CA GLU A 6 -4.89 25.32 9.40
C GLU A 6 -5.83 24.45 8.54
N LYS A 7 -6.50 25.04 7.55
CA LYS A 7 -7.36 24.29 6.63
C LYS A 7 -6.56 23.24 5.85
N ALA A 8 -5.36 23.59 5.38
CA ALA A 8 -4.48 22.66 4.67
C ALA A 8 -4.07 21.46 5.55
N MET A 9 -3.77 21.69 6.83
CA MET A 9 -3.51 20.64 7.82
C MET A 9 -4.74 19.74 8.02
N GLN A 10 -5.92 20.32 8.25
CA GLN A 10 -7.17 19.58 8.46
C GLN A 10 -7.55 18.70 7.25
N ILE A 11 -7.25 19.15 6.03
CA ILE A 11 -7.42 18.34 4.82
C ILE A 11 -6.56 17.07 4.90
N GLN A 12 -5.29 17.18 5.32
CA GLN A 12 -4.44 16.00 5.43
C GLN A 12 -4.88 15.07 6.58
N PHE A 13 -5.40 15.61 7.68
CA PHE A 13 -5.99 14.78 8.74
C PHE A 13 -7.16 13.96 8.21
N ALA A 14 -8.09 14.60 7.49
CA ALA A 14 -9.22 13.90 6.88
C ALA A 14 -8.75 12.82 5.89
N ARG A 15 -7.74 13.11 5.06
CA ARG A 15 -7.14 12.13 4.16
C ARG A 15 -6.53 10.94 4.92
N LEU A 16 -5.77 11.19 5.99
CA LEU A 16 -5.17 10.13 6.79
C LEU A 16 -6.21 9.23 7.47
N CYS A 17 -7.34 9.78 7.90
CA CYS A 17 -8.44 8.97 8.45
C CYS A 17 -9.00 7.98 7.42
N VAL A 18 -9.30 8.45 6.21
CA VAL A 18 -9.82 7.60 5.13
C VAL A 18 -8.78 6.55 4.71
N LEU A 19 -7.53 6.99 4.50
CA LEU A 19 -6.45 6.09 4.10
C LEU A 19 -6.12 5.03 5.15
N TYR A 20 -6.31 5.35 6.43
CA TYR A 20 -6.14 4.37 7.50
C TYR A 20 -7.21 3.29 7.45
N ASP A 21 -8.48 3.68 7.24
CA ASP A 21 -9.58 2.72 7.09
C ASP A 21 -9.38 1.81 5.87
N ASP A 22 -9.02 2.41 4.73
CA ASP A 22 -8.61 1.68 3.52
C ASP A 22 -7.48 0.67 3.81
N LEU A 23 -6.44 1.10 4.53
CA LEU A 23 -5.30 0.26 4.88
C LEU A 23 -5.71 -0.93 5.75
N GLN A 24 -6.62 -0.73 6.71
CA GLN A 24 -7.14 -1.81 7.55
C GLN A 24 -7.94 -2.82 6.72
N LEU A 25 -8.81 -2.36 5.83
CA LEU A 25 -9.60 -3.21 4.94
C LEU A 25 -8.71 -4.02 4.01
N GLU A 26 -7.72 -3.37 3.40
CA GLU A 26 -6.77 -4.00 2.49
C GLU A 26 -5.95 -5.09 3.20
N PHE A 27 -5.41 -4.76 4.38
CA PHE A 27 -4.63 -5.70 5.16
C PHE A 27 -5.47 -6.89 5.64
N ALA A 28 -6.69 -6.64 6.13
CA ALA A 28 -7.60 -7.71 6.55
C ALA A 28 -7.98 -8.63 5.39
N ALA A 29 -8.38 -8.06 4.23
CA ALA A 29 -8.80 -8.85 3.08
C ALA A 29 -7.66 -9.64 2.41
N ALA A 30 -6.42 -9.16 2.53
CA ALA A 30 -5.22 -9.91 2.13
C ALA A 30 -4.97 -11.13 3.03
N ASN A 31 -5.25 -11.03 4.33
CA ASN A 31 -4.97 -12.10 5.29
C ASN A 31 -6.09 -13.11 5.49
N GLU A 32 -7.34 -12.74 5.13
CA GLU A 32 -8.50 -13.63 5.29
C GLU A 32 -8.31 -14.98 4.58
N ASP A 33 -8.89 -16.05 5.12
CA ASP A 33 -8.76 -17.38 4.51
C ASP A 33 -9.71 -17.54 3.32
N ALA A 34 -10.93 -17.00 3.42
CA ALA A 34 -11.93 -17.07 2.38
C ALA A 34 -12.82 -15.82 2.33
N LEU A 35 -12.94 -15.23 1.14
CA LEU A 35 -13.88 -14.17 0.78
C LEU A 35 -14.58 -14.61 -0.51
N PRO A 36 -15.61 -15.48 -0.44
CA PRO A 36 -16.13 -16.23 -1.59
C PRO A 36 -16.50 -15.38 -2.81
N MET A 37 -16.99 -14.16 -2.60
CA MET A 37 -17.35 -13.25 -3.70
C MET A 37 -16.14 -12.67 -4.44
N LEU A 38 -15.01 -12.53 -3.75
CA LEU A 38 -13.75 -11.99 -4.27
C LEU A 38 -12.78 -13.11 -4.72
N ASP A 39 -12.95 -14.33 -4.22
CA ASP A 39 -12.11 -15.50 -4.56
C ASP A 39 -12.51 -16.19 -5.87
N LYS A 40 -13.37 -15.58 -6.68
CA LYS A 40 -13.81 -16.15 -7.97
C LYS A 40 -12.65 -16.45 -8.91
N SER A 41 -11.62 -15.62 -8.90
CA SER A 41 -10.37 -15.83 -9.66
C SER A 41 -9.30 -16.60 -8.87
N GLY A 42 -9.62 -17.06 -7.65
CA GLY A 42 -8.72 -17.73 -6.72
C GLY A 42 -8.29 -16.82 -5.57
N ARG A 43 -7.99 -17.46 -4.43
CA ARG A 43 -7.54 -16.78 -3.21
C ARG A 43 -6.27 -15.98 -3.44
N ASP A 44 -5.28 -16.52 -4.14
CA ASP A 44 -3.99 -15.85 -4.30
C ASP A 44 -4.09 -14.61 -5.20
N ASN A 45 -4.98 -14.64 -6.20
CA ASN A 45 -5.36 -13.46 -6.98
C ASN A 45 -5.94 -12.35 -6.08
N ARG A 46 -6.85 -12.70 -5.16
CA ARG A 46 -7.41 -11.75 -4.19
C ARG A 46 -6.34 -11.20 -3.26
N ARG A 47 -5.50 -12.07 -2.67
CA ARG A 47 -4.42 -11.67 -1.76
C ARG A 47 -3.48 -10.67 -2.42
N PHE A 48 -3.02 -10.97 -3.63
CA PHE A 48 -2.10 -10.08 -4.35
C PHE A 48 -2.77 -8.78 -4.78
N TYR A 49 -4.04 -8.81 -5.15
CA TYR A 49 -4.80 -7.58 -5.41
C TYR A 49 -4.76 -6.65 -4.19
N PHE A 50 -5.03 -7.17 -2.98
CA PHE A 50 -5.00 -6.35 -1.78
C PHE A 50 -3.60 -5.92 -1.38
N VAL A 51 -2.58 -6.78 -1.51
CA VAL A 51 -1.17 -6.38 -1.33
C VAL A 51 -0.78 -5.20 -2.23
N ARG A 52 -1.16 -5.27 -3.51
CA ARG A 52 -0.93 -4.19 -4.48
C ARG A 52 -1.65 -2.91 -4.09
N ARG A 53 -2.88 -3.04 -3.60
CA ARG A 53 -3.67 -1.90 -3.15
C ARG A 53 -3.04 -1.25 -1.89
N THR A 54 -2.55 -2.05 -0.95
CA THR A 54 -1.77 -1.59 0.22
C THR A 54 -0.59 -0.73 -0.17
N LEU A 55 0.18 -1.09 -1.20
CA LEU A 55 1.28 -0.25 -1.71
C LEU A 55 0.80 1.12 -2.19
N GLY A 56 -0.35 1.17 -2.86
CA GLY A 56 -1.01 2.42 -3.26
C GLY A 56 -1.34 3.29 -2.06
N THR A 57 -2.04 2.71 -1.08
CA THR A 57 -2.49 3.41 0.13
C THR A 57 -1.31 3.90 0.98
N LEU A 58 -0.26 3.10 1.14
CA LEU A 58 0.97 3.52 1.82
C LEU A 58 1.66 4.70 1.13
N MET A 59 1.67 4.73 -0.21
CA MET A 59 2.23 5.85 -0.97
C MET A 59 1.43 7.15 -0.76
N GLU A 60 0.10 7.04 -0.67
CA GLU A 60 -0.77 8.18 -0.36
C GLU A 60 -0.60 8.68 1.09
N ILE A 61 -0.50 7.76 2.07
CA ILE A 61 -0.21 8.08 3.47
C ILE A 61 1.12 8.82 3.59
N ARG A 62 2.17 8.29 2.96
CA ARG A 62 3.48 8.96 2.87
C ARG A 62 3.35 10.39 2.33
N GLY A 63 2.54 10.56 1.27
CA GLY A 63 2.25 11.87 0.70
C GLY A 63 1.61 12.83 1.70
N ALA A 64 0.61 12.38 2.44
CA ALA A 64 -0.07 13.18 3.46
C ALA A 64 0.85 13.55 4.63
N ILE A 65 1.64 12.59 5.15
CA ILE A 65 2.66 12.84 6.19
C ILE A 65 3.66 13.90 5.72
N ALA A 66 4.18 13.79 4.49
CA ALA A 66 5.14 14.75 3.96
C ALA A 66 4.56 16.17 3.79
N VAL A 67 3.25 16.30 3.53
CA VAL A 67 2.57 17.61 3.50
C VAL A 67 2.44 18.17 4.91
N LEU A 68 2.04 17.35 5.89
CA LEU A 68 1.93 17.76 7.29
C LEU A 68 3.28 18.22 7.86
N GLU A 69 4.37 17.51 7.59
CA GLU A 69 5.72 17.87 8.03
C GLU A 69 6.19 19.25 7.51
N ARG A 70 5.58 19.75 6.42
CA ARG A 70 5.86 21.09 5.88
C ARG A 70 4.89 22.17 6.33
N ASN A 71 3.77 21.79 6.96
CA ASN A 71 2.74 22.71 7.42
C ASN A 71 3.17 23.40 8.72
N ALA A 72 3.07 24.73 8.78
CA ALA A 72 3.60 25.51 9.91
C ALA A 72 2.76 25.29 11.18
N THR A 73 1.44 25.30 11.04
CA THR A 73 0.47 25.05 12.10
C THR A 73 0.67 23.66 12.72
N PHE A 74 0.80 22.63 11.88
CA PHE A 74 1.03 21.26 12.33
C PHE A 74 2.33 21.14 13.12
N ARG A 75 3.44 21.69 12.62
CA ARG A 75 4.73 21.67 13.35
C ARG A 75 4.63 22.36 14.71
N ALA A 76 3.93 23.50 14.78
CA ALA A 76 3.73 24.21 16.04
C ALA A 76 2.88 23.42 17.04
N ARG A 77 1.92 22.62 16.57
CA ARG A 77 1.12 21.72 17.42
C ARG A 77 1.91 20.48 17.85
N LYS A 78 2.58 19.82 16.91
CA LYS A 78 3.47 18.67 17.14
C LYS A 78 4.57 18.97 18.16
N ALA A 79 5.10 20.19 18.18
CA ALA A 79 6.08 20.62 19.19
C ALA A 79 5.55 20.56 20.64
N LYS A 80 4.23 20.53 20.82
CA LYS A 80 3.56 20.43 22.12
C LYS A 80 3.12 18.99 22.45
N TRP A 81 3.30 18.04 21.53
CA TRP A 81 2.96 16.64 21.78
C TRP A 81 3.89 16.03 22.83
N PRO A 82 3.41 15.04 23.61
CA PRO A 82 4.26 14.23 24.48
C PRO A 82 5.44 13.64 23.70
N ASP A 83 6.61 13.55 24.34
CA ASP A 83 7.85 13.12 23.67
C ASP A 83 7.69 11.78 22.94
N GLY A 84 7.05 10.78 23.56
CA GLY A 84 6.81 9.48 22.92
C GLY A 84 5.94 9.53 21.66
N ALA A 85 4.95 10.41 21.62
CA ALA A 85 4.09 10.61 20.45
C ALA A 85 4.86 11.32 19.33
N ARG A 86 5.66 12.33 19.68
CA ARG A 86 6.52 13.05 18.74
C ARG A 86 7.56 12.11 18.11
N ASP A 87 8.27 11.34 18.94
CA ASP A 87 9.28 10.37 18.50
C ASP A 87 8.68 9.30 17.59
N GLY A 88 7.49 8.78 17.93
CA GLY A 88 6.79 7.79 17.12
C GLY A 88 6.41 8.32 15.73
N TRP A 89 5.93 9.57 15.68
CA TRP A 89 5.62 10.25 14.42
C TRP A 89 6.89 10.52 13.59
N ASP A 90 7.95 11.04 14.23
CA ASP A 90 9.22 11.33 13.56
C ASP A 90 9.85 10.09 12.96
N LYS A 91 9.79 8.95 13.67
CA LYS A 91 10.22 7.65 13.14
C LYS A 91 9.42 7.24 11.89
N ALA A 92 8.10 7.41 11.90
CA ALA A 92 7.27 7.11 10.74
C ALA A 92 7.58 8.03 9.55
N ALA A 93 7.70 9.35 9.79
CA ALA A 93 8.06 10.32 8.76
C ALA A 93 9.45 10.05 8.16
N ALA A 94 10.43 9.71 9.01
CA ALA A 94 11.77 9.34 8.58
C ALA A 94 11.77 8.05 7.76
N PHE A 95 11.06 7.00 8.21
CA PHE A 95 10.92 5.74 7.48
C PHE A 95 10.38 5.97 6.06
N PHE A 96 9.27 6.69 5.94
CA PHE A 96 8.64 6.96 4.65
C PHE A 96 9.45 7.90 3.75
N THR A 97 10.29 8.74 4.35
CA THR A 97 11.24 9.58 3.61
C THR A 97 12.38 8.73 3.03
N ALA A 98 13.00 7.89 3.87
CA ALA A 98 14.11 7.03 3.47
C ALA A 98 13.71 6.01 2.41
N ASN A 99 12.49 5.46 2.49
CA ASN A 99 12.03 4.38 1.61
C ASN A 99 11.15 4.86 0.44
N HIS A 100 11.06 6.18 0.20
CA HIS A 100 10.17 6.73 -0.82
C HIS A 100 10.43 6.15 -2.22
N ALA A 101 11.70 6.03 -2.62
CA ALA A 101 12.05 5.53 -3.96
C ALA A 101 11.63 4.07 -4.14
N PHE A 102 11.93 3.20 -3.17
CA PHE A 102 11.56 1.80 -3.20
C PHE A 102 10.03 1.63 -3.25
N LEU A 103 9.30 2.26 -2.32
CA LEU A 103 7.84 2.19 -2.28
C LEU A 103 7.21 2.70 -3.59
N LYS A 104 7.70 3.81 -4.12
CA LYS A 104 7.20 4.38 -5.39
C LYS A 104 7.42 3.43 -6.56
N ASN A 105 8.62 2.88 -6.71
CA ASN A 105 8.93 1.98 -7.81
C ASN A 105 8.12 0.69 -7.71
N TRP A 106 8.09 0.08 -6.53
CA TRP A 106 7.34 -1.15 -6.30
C TRP A 106 5.83 -0.95 -6.51
N ARG A 107 5.26 0.16 -6.02
CA ARG A 107 3.88 0.56 -6.31
C ARG A 107 3.64 0.80 -7.80
N ASN A 108 4.59 1.37 -8.53
CA ASN A 108 4.42 1.61 -9.96
C ASN A 108 4.48 0.31 -10.77
N ASP A 109 5.24 -0.67 -10.30
CA ASP A 109 5.35 -1.94 -11.02
C ASP A 109 4.06 -2.76 -10.93
N VAL A 110 3.35 -2.68 -9.79
CA VAL A 110 2.17 -3.54 -9.54
C VAL A 110 0.95 -2.85 -8.91
N GLY A 111 1.08 -1.71 -8.24
CA GLY A 111 0.12 -1.18 -7.26
C GLY A 111 -1.10 -0.41 -7.80
N GLY A 112 -1.23 -0.15 -9.11
CA GLY A 112 -2.44 0.52 -9.62
C GLY A 112 -2.59 0.55 -11.13
N HIS A 113 -1.49 0.75 -11.84
CA HIS A 113 -1.41 0.53 -13.29
C HIS A 113 -0.33 -0.50 -13.53
N PHE A 114 -0.68 -1.61 -14.15
CA PHE A 114 0.32 -2.58 -14.58
C PHE A 114 1.00 -1.99 -15.81
N LEU A 115 2.14 -1.33 -15.60
CA LEU A 115 2.83 -0.56 -16.63
C LEU A 115 3.42 -1.47 -17.70
N ASP A 116 3.58 -0.94 -18.91
CA ASP A 116 4.14 -1.68 -20.06
C ASP A 116 5.49 -2.32 -19.70
N ALA A 117 6.41 -1.55 -19.09
CA ALA A 117 7.71 -2.07 -18.65
C ALA A 117 7.62 -3.21 -17.61
N SER A 118 6.52 -3.30 -16.85
CA SER A 118 6.28 -4.43 -15.93
C SER A 118 5.67 -5.62 -16.65
N ALA A 119 4.82 -5.38 -17.66
CA ALA A 119 4.28 -6.42 -18.51
C ALA A 119 5.36 -7.06 -19.39
N GLU A 120 6.23 -6.25 -20.01
CA GLU A 120 7.41 -6.70 -20.75
C GLU A 120 8.30 -7.56 -19.86
N PHE A 121 8.68 -7.06 -18.68
CA PHE A 121 9.47 -7.84 -17.73
C PHE A 121 8.79 -9.18 -17.36
N ALA A 122 7.47 -9.17 -17.11
CA ALA A 122 6.74 -10.38 -16.78
C ALA A 122 6.73 -11.41 -17.92
N ILE A 123 6.57 -10.96 -19.17
CA ILE A 123 6.61 -11.84 -20.36
C ILE A 123 8.02 -12.42 -20.55
N ASP A 124 9.07 -11.62 -20.33
CA ASP A 124 10.45 -12.05 -20.54
C ASP A 124 10.98 -12.98 -19.45
N ASN A 125 10.31 -13.06 -18.29
CA ASN A 125 10.79 -13.77 -17.10
C ASN A 125 9.81 -14.82 -16.54
N ILE A 126 8.64 -15.02 -17.18
CA ILE A 126 7.74 -16.11 -16.82
C ILE A 126 8.33 -17.44 -17.31
N GLU A 127 8.26 -18.50 -16.50
CA GLU A 127 8.83 -19.80 -16.86
C GLU A 127 8.08 -20.39 -18.07
N ASP A 128 8.81 -20.99 -19.03
CA ASP A 128 8.24 -21.53 -20.29
C ASP A 128 7.17 -22.62 -20.06
N ASP A 129 7.22 -23.29 -18.92
CA ASP A 129 6.28 -24.33 -18.50
C ASP A 129 5.15 -23.79 -17.61
N THR A 130 5.03 -22.46 -17.45
CA THR A 130 3.94 -21.84 -16.68
C THR A 130 2.58 -22.15 -17.33
N VAL A 131 1.83 -23.07 -16.73
CA VAL A 131 0.46 -23.40 -17.16
C VAL A 131 -0.56 -22.49 -16.49
N GLY A 132 -1.22 -21.67 -17.31
CA GLY A 132 -2.33 -20.81 -16.90
C GLY A 132 -3.70 -21.46 -17.03
N VAL A 133 -4.71 -20.90 -16.35
CA VAL A 133 -6.13 -21.30 -16.53
C VAL A 133 -6.95 -20.11 -17.05
N ILE A 134 -7.70 -20.34 -18.12
CA ILE A 134 -8.77 -19.45 -18.60
C ILE A 134 -10.10 -20.15 -18.34
N GLU A 135 -10.96 -19.52 -17.54
CA GLU A 135 -12.30 -20.04 -17.25
C GLU A 135 -13.34 -19.20 -17.98
N LEU A 136 -14.12 -19.83 -18.85
CA LEU A 136 -15.28 -19.24 -19.51
C LEU A 136 -16.54 -19.64 -18.74
N TYR A 137 -17.39 -18.68 -18.39
CA TYR A 137 -18.63 -18.96 -17.67
C TYR A 137 -19.79 -18.08 -18.15
N ARG A 138 -21.02 -18.60 -18.07
CA ARG A 138 -22.22 -17.83 -18.41
C ARG A 138 -22.56 -16.84 -17.30
N ARG A 139 -22.93 -15.62 -17.70
CA ARG A 139 -23.43 -14.57 -16.82
C ARG A 139 -24.65 -13.92 -17.47
N GLY A 140 -25.84 -14.34 -17.04
CA GLY A 140 -27.10 -13.93 -17.66
C GLY A 140 -27.14 -14.32 -19.14
N ASN A 141 -27.41 -13.35 -20.02
CA ASN A 141 -27.42 -13.53 -21.48
C ASN A 141 -26.01 -13.46 -22.13
N GLY A 142 -24.95 -13.27 -21.34
CA GLY A 142 -23.57 -13.15 -21.82
C GLY A 142 -22.64 -14.25 -21.33
N ALA A 143 -21.40 -14.20 -21.80
CA ALA A 143 -20.27 -14.94 -21.27
C ALA A 143 -19.30 -13.98 -20.57
N ASP A 144 -18.61 -14.47 -19.55
CA ASP A 144 -17.60 -13.75 -18.79
C ASP A 144 -16.36 -14.65 -18.67
N VAL A 145 -15.19 -14.05 -18.42
CA VAL A 145 -13.88 -14.72 -18.50
C VAL A 145 -13.10 -14.48 -17.22
N ARG A 146 -12.49 -15.53 -16.67
CA ARG A 146 -11.48 -15.39 -15.61
C ARG A 146 -10.12 -15.82 -16.14
N MET A 147 -9.20 -14.87 -16.19
CA MET A 147 -7.81 -15.08 -16.56
C MET A 147 -7.00 -15.41 -15.31
N LYS A 148 -7.10 -16.64 -14.80
CA LYS A 148 -6.45 -17.01 -13.52
C LYS A 148 -4.91 -16.94 -13.61
N PHE A 149 -4.37 -17.03 -14.83
CA PHE A 149 -2.94 -16.85 -15.12
C PHE A 149 -2.42 -15.43 -14.88
N ALA A 150 -3.30 -14.41 -14.81
CA ALA A 150 -2.90 -13.03 -14.58
C ALA A 150 -2.12 -12.86 -13.26
N PHE A 151 -2.39 -13.72 -12.28
CA PHE A 151 -1.60 -13.82 -11.05
C PHE A 151 -0.10 -14.05 -11.32
N GLY A 152 0.24 -14.99 -12.21
CA GLY A 152 1.63 -15.34 -12.50
C GLY A 152 2.39 -14.15 -13.07
N LEU A 153 1.77 -13.40 -13.98
CA LEU A 153 2.37 -12.18 -14.55
C LEU A 153 2.66 -11.12 -13.47
N VAL A 154 1.72 -10.95 -12.53
CA VAL A 154 1.90 -10.02 -11.41
C VAL A 154 2.99 -10.51 -10.46
N ALA A 155 3.04 -11.81 -10.17
CA ALA A 155 4.04 -12.41 -9.29
C ALA A 155 5.46 -12.22 -9.86
N VAL A 156 5.64 -12.40 -11.17
CA VAL A 156 6.93 -12.13 -11.84
C VAL A 156 7.24 -10.63 -11.82
N ALA A 157 6.26 -9.75 -12.09
CA ALA A 157 6.49 -8.31 -12.05
C ALA A 157 6.88 -7.78 -10.65
N LEU A 158 6.46 -8.45 -9.56
CA LEU A 158 6.84 -8.05 -8.20
C LEU A 158 8.34 -8.10 -7.95
N ILE A 159 9.07 -8.99 -8.61
CA ILE A 159 10.52 -9.13 -8.46
C ILE A 159 11.32 -8.26 -9.42
N LYS A 160 10.68 -7.38 -10.20
CA LYS A 160 11.35 -6.54 -11.20
C LYS A 160 12.42 -5.60 -10.62
N GLN A 161 12.24 -5.14 -9.38
CA GLN A 161 13.21 -4.27 -8.69
C GLN A 161 14.37 -5.05 -8.05
N ARG A 162 14.40 -6.39 -8.19
CA ARG A 162 15.45 -7.24 -7.66
C ARG A 162 16.76 -7.00 -8.38
N ASP A 163 17.84 -6.84 -7.63
CA ASP A 163 19.18 -7.08 -8.16
C ASP A 163 19.42 -8.59 -8.24
N ALA A 164 19.36 -9.14 -9.46
CA ALA A 164 19.52 -10.56 -9.72
C ALA A 164 20.92 -11.10 -9.38
N THR A 165 21.92 -10.22 -9.20
CA THR A 165 23.28 -10.62 -8.79
C THR A 165 23.41 -10.79 -7.28
N VAL A 166 22.50 -10.18 -6.52
CA VAL A 166 22.54 -10.16 -5.05
C VAL A 166 21.47 -11.06 -4.44
N HIS A 167 20.26 -11.09 -5.02
CA HIS A 167 19.12 -11.76 -4.42
C HIS A 167 18.53 -12.82 -5.35
N THR A 168 18.08 -13.94 -4.78
CA THR A 168 17.12 -14.84 -5.45
C THR A 168 15.72 -14.20 -5.45
N PRO A 169 14.76 -14.65 -6.30
CA PRO A 169 13.39 -14.16 -6.25
C PRO A 169 12.78 -14.28 -4.85
N GLU A 170 12.99 -15.40 -4.17
CA GLU A 170 12.44 -15.70 -2.84
C GLU A 170 13.01 -14.76 -1.78
N ALA A 171 14.33 -14.55 -1.80
CA ALA A 171 15.01 -13.65 -0.86
C ALA A 171 14.50 -12.21 -1.02
N PHE A 172 14.40 -11.72 -2.26
CA PHE A 172 13.85 -10.40 -2.53
C PHE A 172 12.40 -10.28 -2.07
N MET A 173 11.56 -11.27 -2.36
CA MET A 173 10.15 -11.27 -1.95
C MET A 173 10.00 -11.25 -0.43
N MET A 174 10.82 -12.01 0.31
CA MET A 174 10.83 -11.98 1.78
C MET A 174 11.18 -10.59 2.32
N GLU A 175 12.21 -9.95 1.77
CA GLU A 175 12.62 -8.60 2.17
C GLU A 175 11.56 -7.56 1.82
N ALA A 176 10.99 -7.63 0.61
CA ALA A 176 9.94 -6.73 0.16
C ALA A 176 8.66 -6.85 1.00
N PHE A 177 8.27 -8.07 1.39
CA PHE A 177 7.14 -8.29 2.29
C PHE A 177 7.44 -7.84 3.72
N ARG A 178 8.66 -8.03 4.22
CA ARG A 178 9.07 -7.46 5.52
C ARG A 178 8.98 -5.94 5.49
N PHE A 179 9.49 -5.31 4.44
CA PHE A 179 9.34 -3.87 4.21
C PHE A 179 7.86 -3.45 4.21
N LEU A 180 6.97 -4.21 3.54
CA LEU A 180 5.55 -3.92 3.50
C LEU A 180 4.93 -3.93 4.91
N VAL A 181 5.24 -4.95 5.71
CA VAL A 181 4.77 -5.06 7.10
C VAL A 181 5.29 -3.89 7.94
N ASP A 182 6.57 -3.54 7.82
CA ASP A 182 7.16 -2.40 8.53
C ASP A 182 6.47 -1.08 8.12
N ALA A 183 6.20 -0.90 6.83
CA ALA A 183 5.50 0.28 6.31
C ALA A 183 4.06 0.39 6.83
N VAL A 184 3.32 -0.72 6.89
CA VAL A 184 1.99 -0.78 7.52
C VAL A 184 2.09 -0.39 8.99
N GLY A 185 3.05 -0.95 9.74
CA GLY A 185 3.27 -0.61 11.14
C GLY A 185 3.52 0.88 11.36
N HIS A 186 4.38 1.50 10.56
CA HIS A 186 4.64 2.94 10.61
C HIS A 186 3.42 3.79 10.26
N ALA A 187 2.63 3.40 9.26
CA ALA A 187 1.39 4.07 8.89
C ALA A 187 0.35 4.01 10.02
N VAL A 188 0.13 2.83 10.59
CA VAL A 188 -0.78 2.61 11.71
C VAL A 188 -0.37 3.47 12.91
N ASN A 189 0.90 3.43 13.31
CA ASN A 189 1.40 4.21 14.43
C ASN A 189 1.23 5.72 14.22
N ALA A 190 1.54 6.23 13.01
CA ALA A 190 1.38 7.65 12.70
C ALA A 190 -0.09 8.12 12.85
N VAL A 191 -1.05 7.33 12.36
CA VAL A 191 -2.47 7.69 12.44
C VAL A 191 -3.01 7.53 13.86
N GLN A 192 -2.57 6.51 14.61
CA GLN A 192 -2.94 6.37 16.03
C GLN A 192 -2.44 7.55 16.86
N ILE A 193 -1.19 7.97 16.66
CA ILE A 193 -0.62 9.16 17.31
C ILE A 193 -1.47 10.39 16.98
N LEU A 194 -1.71 10.64 15.69
CA LEU A 194 -2.54 11.76 15.24
C LEU A 194 -3.93 11.73 15.87
N THR A 195 -4.52 10.53 15.96
CA THR A 195 -5.83 10.35 16.58
C THR A 195 -5.81 10.77 18.03
N LEU A 196 -4.84 10.28 18.81
CA LEU A 196 -4.72 10.59 20.24
C LEU A 196 -4.40 12.07 20.51
N THR A 197 -3.58 12.70 19.66
CA THR A 197 -3.09 14.07 19.92
C THR A 197 -3.95 15.17 19.31
N GLU A 198 -4.64 14.91 18.19
CA GLU A 198 -5.33 15.96 17.42
C GLU A 198 -6.82 15.69 17.17
N LEU A 199 -7.27 14.42 17.16
CA LEU A 199 -8.63 14.08 16.73
C LEU A 199 -9.54 13.61 17.86
N LEU A 200 -8.99 12.98 18.90
CA LEU A 200 -9.76 12.30 19.92
C LEU A 200 -10.77 13.24 20.62
N ASP A 201 -10.32 14.42 21.03
CA ASP A 201 -11.20 15.38 21.71
C ASP A 201 -12.22 16.05 20.78
N ARG A 202 -12.05 15.92 19.46
CA ARG A 202 -12.98 16.44 18.46
C ARG A 202 -14.14 15.48 18.17
N PHE A 203 -13.96 14.19 18.39
CA PHE A 203 -14.92 13.13 18.04
C PHE A 203 -15.38 12.29 19.23
N LYS A 204 -15.07 12.70 20.46
CA LYS A 204 -15.66 12.18 21.70
C LYS A 204 -17.07 12.71 21.91
#